data_AF-A0A973TR02-F1
#
_entry.id   AF-A0A973TR02-F1
#
_cell.length_a   1.000
_cell.length_b   1.000
_cell.length_c   1.000
_cell.angle_alpha   90.00
_cell.angle_beta   90.00
_cell.angle_gamma   90.00
#
_symmetry.space_group_name_H-M   'P 1'
#
loop_
_entity.id
_entity.type
_entity.pdbx_description
1 polymer ?
#
loop_
_entity_poly.entity_id
_entity_poly.type
_entity_poly.pdbx_seq_one_letter_code
_entity_poly.pdbx_strand_id
1 'polypeptide(L)'
;MRMRLVVIAMFAIALSACATRAPREALPAIEGAPTAHQDARIAALAAMPAWSMSGRVAVSNGKDGGSGRIEWKQAGARYDVALSAPVTRQSWRVTGGEGEAVLEGLQGGPRTGPDAGELVFEATRWRIPVEALADWLMGKAHRDGRLHFGADGRVDRIDENGWVVTYSDWHRPEGASVELPGRIEATQGEARVRLVVDQWGLE
;
A
#
# COMPACT_ATOMS: atom_id res chain seq x y z
N MET A 1 -13.92 52.71 -11.53
CA MET A 1 -13.11 51.92 -12.48
C MET A 1 -11.94 51.18 -11.81
N ARG A 2 -11.15 51.83 -10.94
CA ARG A 2 -10.03 51.21 -10.20
C ARG A 2 -10.40 49.97 -9.35
N MET A 3 -11.57 49.96 -8.68
CA MET A 3 -12.01 48.82 -7.86
C MET A 3 -12.34 47.55 -8.68
N ARG A 4 -12.89 47.71 -9.90
CA ARG A 4 -13.20 46.58 -10.80
C ARG A 4 -11.93 45.93 -11.38
N LEU A 5 -10.90 46.74 -11.66
CA LEU A 5 -9.59 46.26 -12.10
C LEU A 5 -8.85 45.47 -11.01
N VAL A 6 -8.97 45.88 -9.74
CA VAL A 6 -8.38 45.15 -8.60
C VAL A 6 -9.07 43.80 -8.38
N VAL A 7 -10.40 43.72 -8.49
CA VAL A 7 -11.15 42.46 -8.30
C VAL A 7 -10.87 41.46 -9.44
N ILE A 8 -10.73 41.94 -10.68
CA ILE A 8 -10.37 41.08 -11.83
C ILE A 8 -8.93 40.56 -11.70
N ALA A 9 -7.99 41.40 -11.24
CA ALA A 9 -6.61 40.98 -10.99
C ALA A 9 -6.51 39.94 -9.84
N MET A 10 -7.33 40.06 -8.81
CA MET A 10 -7.35 39.13 -7.67
C MET A 10 -7.95 37.77 -8.04
N PHE A 11 -8.93 37.72 -8.95
CA PHE A 11 -9.50 36.47 -9.45
C PHE A 11 -8.53 35.72 -10.40
N ALA A 12 -7.70 36.44 -11.17
CA ALA A 12 -6.71 35.83 -12.06
C ALA A 12 -5.55 35.13 -11.30
N ILE A 13 -5.20 35.61 -10.09
CA ILE A 13 -4.16 35.00 -9.25
C ILE A 13 -4.69 33.75 -8.52
N ALA A 14 -6.01 33.63 -8.31
CA ALA A 14 -6.61 32.48 -7.63
C ALA A 14 -6.65 31.20 -8.49
N LEU A 15 -6.48 31.30 -9.82
CA LEU A 15 -6.50 30.13 -10.71
C LEU A 15 -5.12 29.48 -10.94
N SER A 16 -4.01 30.07 -10.48
CA SER A 16 -2.67 29.47 -10.66
C SER A 16 -2.26 28.54 -9.50
N ALA A 17 -3.15 28.25 -8.54
CA ALA A 17 -2.86 27.40 -7.39
C ALA A 17 -3.04 25.89 -7.65
N CYS A 18 -3.20 25.45 -8.91
CA CYS A 18 -3.08 24.04 -9.26
C CYS A 18 -1.61 23.61 -9.14
N ALA A 19 -1.17 23.38 -7.89
CA ALA A 19 0.14 22.84 -7.56
C ALA A 19 0.29 21.48 -8.25
N THR A 20 0.96 21.49 -9.40
CA THR A 20 1.45 20.27 -10.03
C THR A 20 2.53 19.73 -9.12
N ARG A 21 2.26 18.59 -8.47
CA ARG A 21 3.28 17.90 -7.65
C ARG A 21 4.45 17.57 -8.57
N ALA A 22 5.64 18.06 -8.25
CA ALA A 22 6.84 17.73 -9.01
C ALA A 22 6.99 16.20 -9.09
N PRO A 23 7.36 15.63 -10.24
CA PRO A 23 7.70 14.21 -10.34
C PRO A 23 8.73 13.87 -9.26
N ARG A 24 8.49 12.77 -8.54
CA ARG A 24 9.38 12.33 -7.48
C ARG A 24 10.72 11.94 -8.10
N GLU A 25 11.80 12.51 -7.58
CA GLU A 25 13.15 12.22 -8.06
C GLU A 25 13.46 10.73 -7.87
N ALA A 26 14.01 10.10 -8.92
CA ALA A 26 14.38 8.69 -8.88
C ALA A 26 15.59 8.51 -7.95
N LEU A 27 15.54 7.49 -7.09
CA LEU A 27 16.68 7.15 -6.24
C LEU A 27 17.85 6.67 -7.11
N PRO A 28 19.10 6.95 -6.71
CA PRO A 28 20.25 6.36 -7.37
C PRO A 28 20.22 4.84 -7.25
N ALA A 29 20.84 4.17 -8.24
CA ALA A 29 21.07 2.74 -8.19
C ALA A 29 21.92 2.38 -6.97
N ILE A 30 21.63 1.23 -6.37
CA ILE A 30 22.41 0.67 -5.28
C ILE A 30 23.75 0.18 -5.81
N GLU A 31 24.82 0.61 -5.15
CA GLU A 31 26.16 0.08 -5.39
C GLU A 31 26.37 -1.22 -4.57
N GLY A 32 27.03 -2.20 -5.16
CA GLY A 32 27.35 -3.47 -4.50
C GLY A 32 26.31 -4.57 -4.71
N ALA A 33 26.26 -5.53 -3.79
CA ALA A 33 25.41 -6.71 -3.91
C ALA A 33 23.94 -6.39 -3.52
N PRO A 34 22.95 -6.58 -4.41
CA PRO A 34 21.54 -6.30 -4.12
C PRO A 34 21.00 -7.02 -2.87
N THR A 35 21.45 -8.26 -2.65
CA THR A 35 21.06 -9.06 -1.48
C THR A 35 21.55 -8.45 -0.18
N ALA A 36 22.79 -7.95 -0.12
CA ALA A 36 23.33 -7.31 1.08
C ALA A 36 22.59 -6.00 1.41
N HIS A 37 22.22 -5.22 0.40
CA HIS A 37 21.38 -4.04 0.56
C HIS A 37 19.99 -4.39 1.10
N GLN A 38 19.39 -5.44 0.57
CA GLN A 38 18.09 -5.92 1.03
C GLN A 38 18.13 -6.41 2.48
N ASP A 39 19.16 -7.16 2.88
CA ASP A 39 19.35 -7.62 4.25
C ASP A 39 19.49 -6.43 5.22
N ALA A 40 20.26 -5.42 4.84
CA ALA A 40 20.39 -4.19 5.61
C ALA A 40 19.07 -3.43 5.74
N ARG A 41 18.27 -3.33 4.65
CA ARG A 41 16.92 -2.75 4.69
C ARG A 41 16.00 -3.52 5.63
N ILE A 42 15.99 -4.85 5.56
CA ILE A 42 15.16 -5.70 6.43
C ILE A 42 15.54 -5.49 7.90
N ALA A 43 16.84 -5.42 8.21
CA ALA A 43 17.30 -5.14 9.56
C ALA A 43 16.86 -3.76 10.07
N ALA A 44 16.93 -2.73 9.22
CA ALA A 44 16.45 -1.39 9.56
C ALA A 44 14.91 -1.35 9.75
N LEU A 45 14.15 -2.06 8.91
CA LEU A 45 12.70 -2.19 9.06
C LEU A 45 12.31 -2.92 10.34
N ALA A 46 13.09 -3.92 10.78
CA ALA A 46 12.85 -4.62 12.03
C ALA A 46 12.97 -3.71 13.26
N ALA A 47 13.73 -2.61 13.16
CA ALA A 47 13.84 -1.61 14.21
C ALA A 47 12.64 -0.64 14.27
N MET A 48 11.77 -0.64 13.26
CA MET A 48 10.55 0.19 13.17
C MET A 48 9.34 -0.73 12.97
N PRO A 49 8.93 -1.50 14.01
CA PRO A 49 7.88 -2.50 13.90
C PRO A 49 6.47 -1.89 13.78
N ALA A 50 6.34 -0.58 14.01
CA ALA A 50 5.10 0.16 13.84
C ALA A 50 5.18 1.04 12.59
N TRP A 51 4.16 0.90 11.73
CA TRP A 51 4.06 1.70 10.53
C TRP A 51 2.61 1.90 10.14
N SER A 52 2.36 2.92 9.34
CA SER A 52 1.08 3.16 8.71
C SER A 52 1.25 3.57 7.27
N MET A 53 0.23 3.28 6.46
CA MET A 53 0.14 3.80 5.11
C MET A 53 -1.26 4.29 4.80
N SER A 54 -1.35 5.28 3.93
CA SER A 54 -2.60 5.60 3.24
C SER A 54 -2.36 5.65 1.73
N GLY A 55 -3.38 5.27 0.97
CA GLY A 55 -3.24 5.21 -0.48
C GLY A 55 -4.51 4.83 -1.20
N ARG A 56 -4.32 4.42 -2.46
CA ARG A 56 -5.38 3.92 -3.33
C ARG A 56 -5.16 2.43 -3.57
N VAL A 57 -6.27 1.70 -3.57
CA VAL A 57 -6.29 0.26 -3.84
C VAL A 57 -7.26 -0.04 -4.97
N ALA A 58 -6.90 -1.00 -5.82
CA ALA A 58 -7.80 -1.65 -6.76
C ALA A 58 -7.66 -3.17 -6.62
N VAL A 59 -8.79 -3.87 -6.51
CA VAL A 59 -8.86 -5.32 -6.38
C VAL A 59 -9.74 -5.87 -7.49
N SER A 60 -9.38 -7.02 -8.06
CA SER A 60 -10.20 -7.74 -9.03
C SER A 60 -9.98 -9.24 -8.95
N ASN A 61 -10.99 -10.01 -9.34
CA ASN A 61 -10.93 -11.46 -9.50
C ASN A 61 -11.13 -11.91 -10.97
N GLY A 62 -10.92 -11.00 -11.94
CA GLY A 62 -11.13 -11.23 -13.37
C GLY A 62 -12.57 -11.08 -13.86
N LYS A 63 -13.57 -11.14 -12.96
CA LYS A 63 -14.98 -10.91 -13.28
C LYS A 63 -15.49 -9.61 -12.70
N ASP A 64 -15.24 -9.44 -11.41
CA ASP A 64 -15.61 -8.30 -10.62
C ASP A 64 -14.35 -7.56 -10.17
N GLY A 65 -14.52 -6.28 -9.86
CA GLY A 65 -13.45 -5.47 -9.30
C GLY A 65 -13.99 -4.26 -8.58
N GLY A 66 -13.14 -3.68 -7.75
CA GLY A 66 -13.43 -2.48 -7.00
C GLY A 66 -12.19 -1.66 -6.79
N SER A 67 -12.37 -0.36 -6.59
CA SER A 67 -11.30 0.57 -6.26
C SER A 67 -11.72 1.47 -5.12
N GLY A 68 -10.76 1.86 -4.30
CA GLY A 68 -11.03 2.68 -3.13
C GLY A 68 -9.78 3.29 -2.53
N ARG A 69 -9.97 3.94 -1.38
CA ARG A 69 -8.92 4.36 -0.48
C ARG A 69 -8.65 3.25 0.52
N ILE A 70 -7.38 3.04 0.83
CA ILE A 70 -6.92 2.13 1.87
C ILE A 70 -6.16 2.93 2.93
N GLU A 71 -6.39 2.58 4.19
CA GLU A 71 -5.63 3.04 5.34
C GLU A 71 -5.20 1.79 6.11
N TRP A 72 -3.91 1.67 6.36
CA TRP A 72 -3.32 0.54 7.07
C TRP A 72 -2.51 1.05 8.24
N LYS A 73 -2.70 0.44 9.41
CA LYS A 73 -1.82 0.61 10.57
C LYS A 73 -1.34 -0.77 11.01
N GLN A 74 -0.04 -0.91 11.19
CA GLN A 74 0.63 -2.12 11.64
C GLN A 74 1.41 -1.80 12.91
N ALA A 75 1.34 -2.68 13.91
CA ALA A 75 2.16 -2.63 15.11
C ALA A 75 2.54 -4.05 15.52
N GLY A 76 3.73 -4.50 15.09
CA GLY A 76 4.13 -5.90 15.25
C GLY A 76 3.16 -6.82 14.50
N ALA A 77 2.58 -7.80 15.18
CA ALA A 77 1.55 -8.67 14.60
C ALA A 77 0.19 -7.99 14.42
N ARG A 78 -0.10 -6.91 15.17
CA ARG A 78 -1.42 -6.27 15.16
C ARG A 78 -1.59 -5.40 13.93
N TYR A 79 -2.79 -5.40 13.36
CA TYR A 79 -3.14 -4.56 12.23
C TYR A 79 -4.55 -3.99 12.32
N ASP A 80 -4.74 -2.84 11.69
CA ASP A 80 -6.03 -2.20 11.40
C ASP A 80 -6.00 -1.74 9.94
N VAL A 81 -6.81 -2.38 9.10
CA VAL A 81 -6.90 -2.12 7.67
C VAL A 81 -8.32 -1.65 7.35
N ALA A 82 -8.46 -0.41 6.91
CA ALA A 82 -9.72 0.15 6.45
C ALA A 82 -9.70 0.37 4.94
N LEU A 83 -10.76 -0.08 4.25
CA LEU A 83 -10.99 0.18 2.84
C LEU A 83 -12.29 0.96 2.68
N SER A 84 -12.27 2.02 1.87
CA SER A 84 -13.47 2.77 1.50
C SER A 84 -13.55 2.95 -0.02
N ALA A 85 -14.68 2.61 -0.60
CA ALA A 85 -14.97 2.73 -2.02
C ALA A 85 -16.09 3.78 -2.22
N PRO A 86 -15.75 5.05 -2.51
CA PRO A 86 -16.72 6.13 -2.57
C PRO A 86 -17.83 5.91 -3.61
N VAL A 87 -17.49 5.26 -4.73
CA VAL A 87 -18.42 5.02 -5.84
C VAL A 87 -19.51 4.02 -5.44
N THR A 88 -19.14 2.91 -4.80
CA THR A 88 -20.11 1.90 -4.34
C THR A 88 -20.70 2.24 -2.98
N ARG A 89 -20.18 3.27 -2.30
CA ARG A 89 -20.48 3.63 -0.90
C ARG A 89 -20.26 2.46 0.07
N GLN A 90 -19.35 1.56 -0.27
CA GLN A 90 -18.96 0.46 0.61
C GLN A 90 -17.69 0.84 1.36
N SER A 91 -17.70 0.63 2.66
CA SER A 91 -16.52 0.75 3.50
C SER A 91 -16.47 -0.41 4.47
N TRP A 92 -15.30 -0.98 4.67
CA TRP A 92 -15.10 -2.07 5.61
C TRP A 92 -13.74 -1.96 6.28
N ARG A 93 -13.63 -2.59 7.44
CA ARG A 93 -12.42 -2.60 8.25
C ARG A 93 -12.12 -4.01 8.69
N VAL A 94 -10.86 -4.39 8.65
CA VAL A 94 -10.33 -5.65 9.16
C VAL A 94 -9.27 -5.35 10.19
N THR A 95 -9.46 -5.85 11.40
CA THR A 95 -8.47 -5.78 12.49
C THR A 95 -8.02 -7.18 12.87
N GLY A 96 -6.82 -7.34 13.42
CA GLY A 96 -6.32 -8.64 13.84
C GLY A 96 -4.93 -8.59 14.48
N GLY A 97 -4.32 -9.75 14.69
CA GLY A 97 -3.00 -9.92 15.31
C GLY A 97 -2.79 -11.33 15.86
N GLU A 98 -2.28 -11.45 17.10
CA GLU A 98 -2.02 -12.74 17.78
C GLU A 98 -3.30 -13.52 18.19
N GLY A 99 -4.45 -13.19 17.60
CA GLY A 99 -5.76 -13.77 17.92
C GLY A 99 -6.68 -13.74 16.71
N GLU A 100 -8.00 -13.71 16.94
CA GLU A 100 -8.95 -13.64 15.83
C GLU A 100 -8.87 -12.29 15.09
N ALA A 101 -9.02 -12.37 13.78
CA ALA A 101 -9.34 -11.23 12.95
C ALA A 101 -10.83 -10.89 13.07
N VAL A 102 -11.15 -9.60 12.92
CA VAL A 102 -12.52 -9.08 12.93
C VAL A 102 -12.74 -8.25 11.67
N LEU A 103 -13.77 -8.59 10.89
CA LEU A 103 -14.21 -7.87 9.70
C LEU A 103 -15.55 -7.16 9.97
N GLU A 104 -15.58 -5.83 9.79
CA GLU A 104 -16.74 -4.99 10.05
C GLU A 104 -17.07 -4.07 8.86
N GLY A 105 -18.30 -3.50 8.84
CA GLY A 105 -18.74 -2.53 7.83
C GLY A 105 -19.42 -3.12 6.59
N LEU A 106 -19.47 -4.45 6.47
CA LEU A 106 -20.20 -5.14 5.41
C LEU A 106 -21.59 -5.59 5.87
N GLN A 107 -22.47 -5.84 4.89
CA GLN A 107 -23.79 -6.42 5.13
C GLN A 107 -23.67 -7.76 5.89
N GLY A 108 -24.59 -8.01 6.81
CA GLY A 108 -24.55 -9.18 7.69
C GLY A 108 -23.80 -8.98 9.01
N GLY A 109 -23.25 -7.79 9.26
CA GLY A 109 -22.62 -7.44 10.53
C GLY A 109 -21.16 -7.90 10.67
N PRO A 110 -20.57 -7.72 11.87
CA PRO A 110 -19.20 -8.15 12.17
C PRO A 110 -19.03 -9.66 11.98
N ARG A 111 -17.87 -10.06 11.45
CA ARG A 111 -17.43 -11.47 11.32
C ARG A 111 -16.10 -11.64 12.03
N THR A 112 -15.92 -12.75 12.72
CA THR A 112 -14.64 -13.09 13.37
C THR A 112 -14.14 -14.43 12.89
N GLY A 113 -12.82 -14.61 12.88
CA GLY A 113 -12.19 -15.85 12.44
C GLY A 113 -10.68 -15.78 12.54
N PRO A 114 -9.98 -16.90 12.34
CA PRO A 114 -8.53 -16.96 12.50
C PRO A 114 -7.75 -16.28 11.37
N ASP A 115 -8.35 -16.14 10.18
CA ASP A 115 -7.67 -15.61 8.98
C ASP A 115 -8.46 -14.43 8.38
N ALA A 116 -7.83 -13.25 8.37
CA ALA A 116 -8.44 -12.04 7.81
C ALA A 116 -8.73 -12.14 6.31
N GLY A 117 -7.87 -12.83 5.54
CA GLY A 117 -8.06 -13.05 4.11
C GLY A 117 -9.27 -13.92 3.82
N GLU A 118 -9.54 -14.92 4.66
CA GLU A 118 -10.72 -15.77 4.59
C GLU A 118 -11.99 -14.98 4.89
N LEU A 119 -12.01 -14.18 5.97
CA LEU A 119 -13.15 -13.30 6.28
C LEU A 119 -13.48 -12.36 5.12
N VAL A 120 -12.46 -11.73 4.53
CA VAL A 120 -12.62 -10.85 3.37
C VAL A 120 -13.13 -11.64 2.16
N PHE A 121 -12.59 -12.83 1.90
CA PHE A 121 -13.01 -13.66 0.78
C PHE A 121 -14.46 -14.14 0.92
N GLU A 122 -14.90 -14.55 2.10
CA GLU A 122 -16.28 -14.96 2.34
C GLU A 122 -17.25 -13.79 2.12
N ALA A 123 -16.90 -12.59 2.60
CA ALA A 123 -17.78 -11.44 2.52
C ALA A 123 -17.77 -10.72 1.16
N THR A 124 -16.66 -10.78 0.41
CA THR A 124 -16.46 -9.99 -0.83
C THR A 124 -16.13 -10.81 -2.06
N ARG A 125 -15.78 -12.10 -1.90
CA ARG A 125 -15.23 -12.99 -2.94
C ARG A 125 -13.90 -12.53 -3.53
N TRP A 126 -13.26 -11.52 -2.95
CA TRP A 126 -11.89 -11.13 -3.29
C TRP A 126 -10.88 -11.93 -2.47
N ARG A 127 -9.89 -12.52 -3.16
CA ARG A 127 -8.77 -13.19 -2.51
C ARG A 127 -7.70 -12.16 -2.22
N ILE A 128 -7.63 -11.73 -0.96
CA ILE A 128 -6.66 -10.73 -0.49
C ILE A 128 -5.83 -11.39 0.61
N PRO A 129 -4.52 -11.66 0.39
CA PRO A 129 -3.67 -12.27 1.40
C PRO A 129 -3.23 -11.19 2.41
N VAL A 130 -4.10 -10.84 3.35
CA VAL A 130 -3.90 -9.69 4.26
C VAL A 130 -2.57 -9.78 5.02
N GLU A 131 -2.22 -10.95 5.55
CA GLU A 131 -0.96 -11.14 6.29
C GLU A 131 0.27 -10.96 5.40
N ALA A 132 0.28 -11.60 4.22
CA ALA A 132 1.40 -11.46 3.29
C ALA A 132 1.52 -10.04 2.73
N LEU A 133 0.40 -9.34 2.54
CA LEU A 133 0.39 -7.94 2.10
C LEU A 133 1.12 -7.02 3.08
N ALA A 134 1.09 -7.29 4.38
CA ALA A 134 1.82 -6.49 5.37
C ALA A 134 3.34 -6.49 5.08
N ASP A 135 3.87 -7.67 4.76
CA ASP A 135 5.29 -7.85 4.45
C ASP A 135 5.62 -7.37 3.04
N TRP A 136 4.75 -7.66 2.08
CA TRP A 136 4.90 -7.20 0.71
C TRP A 136 4.87 -5.69 0.60
N LEU A 137 4.04 -4.99 1.38
CA LEU A 137 4.02 -3.53 1.45
C LEU A 137 5.38 -2.92 1.80
N MET A 138 6.19 -3.64 2.59
CA MET A 138 7.52 -3.22 3.01
C MET A 138 8.64 -3.69 2.05
N GLY A 139 8.26 -4.41 0.97
CA GLY A 139 9.18 -4.96 -0.02
C GLY A 139 10.00 -6.14 0.49
N LYS A 140 9.42 -6.98 1.35
CA LYS A 140 10.02 -8.22 1.85
C LYS A 140 9.08 -9.41 1.63
N ALA A 141 9.66 -10.61 1.54
CA ALA A 141 8.87 -11.84 1.51
C ALA A 141 8.20 -12.08 2.86
N HIS A 142 7.02 -12.66 2.86
CA HIS A 142 6.29 -13.01 4.08
C HIS A 142 6.83 -14.30 4.71
N ARG A 143 7.25 -15.25 3.87
CA ARG A 143 7.90 -16.52 4.21
C ARG A 143 9.12 -16.68 3.30
N ASP A 144 9.28 -17.85 2.69
CA ASP A 144 10.42 -18.18 1.83
C ASP A 144 10.17 -17.78 0.35
N GLY A 145 9.65 -16.58 0.13
CA GLY A 145 9.44 -16.01 -1.19
C GLY A 145 10.75 -15.77 -1.96
N ARG A 146 10.71 -15.91 -3.29
CA ARG A 146 11.87 -15.66 -4.16
C ARG A 146 11.90 -14.19 -4.57
N LEU A 147 12.96 -13.49 -4.17
CA LEU A 147 13.21 -12.11 -4.56
C LEU A 147 13.93 -12.04 -5.92
N HIS A 148 13.52 -11.07 -6.72
CA HIS A 148 14.21 -10.63 -7.94
C HIS A 148 14.56 -9.15 -7.77
N PHE A 149 15.71 -8.77 -8.34
CA PHE A 149 16.25 -7.43 -8.20
C PHE A 149 16.31 -6.76 -9.56
N GLY A 150 15.86 -5.50 -9.60
CA GLY A 150 15.92 -4.65 -10.79
C GLY A 150 17.34 -4.12 -11.05
N ALA A 151 17.46 -3.38 -12.15
CA ALA A 151 18.74 -2.77 -12.56
C ALA A 151 19.27 -1.71 -11.56
N ASP A 152 18.40 -1.16 -10.71
CA ASP A 152 18.75 -0.23 -9.65
C ASP A 152 19.17 -0.93 -8.34
N GLY A 153 19.20 -2.26 -8.34
CA GLY A 153 19.57 -3.09 -7.19
C GLY A 153 18.48 -3.24 -6.12
N ARG A 154 17.25 -2.74 -6.38
CA ARG A 154 16.11 -2.90 -5.47
C ARG A 154 15.26 -4.10 -5.86
N VAL A 155 14.47 -4.59 -4.91
CA VAL A 155 13.48 -5.64 -5.21
C VAL A 155 12.50 -5.10 -6.24
N ASP A 156 12.42 -5.75 -7.40
CA ASP A 156 11.46 -5.43 -8.45
C ASP A 156 10.30 -6.41 -8.45
N ARG A 157 10.53 -7.64 -7.96
CA ARG A 157 9.54 -8.71 -7.90
C ARG A 157 9.79 -9.70 -6.76
N ILE A 158 8.70 -10.18 -6.17
CA ILE A 158 8.68 -11.32 -5.25
C ILE A 158 7.72 -12.37 -5.82
N ASP A 159 8.19 -13.60 -5.96
CA ASP A 159 7.36 -14.75 -6.28
C ASP A 159 7.14 -15.57 -4.98
N GLU A 160 5.90 -15.63 -4.48
CA GLU A 160 5.59 -16.27 -3.20
C GLU A 160 4.17 -16.88 -3.17
N ASN A 161 4.04 -18.16 -2.82
CA ASN A 161 2.74 -18.85 -2.70
C ASN A 161 1.82 -18.70 -3.93
N GLY A 162 2.41 -18.72 -5.13
CA GLY A 162 1.71 -18.53 -6.41
C GLY A 162 1.32 -17.08 -6.72
N TRP A 163 1.64 -16.14 -5.83
CA TRP A 163 1.58 -14.71 -6.11
C TRP A 163 2.85 -14.24 -6.78
N VAL A 164 2.67 -13.35 -7.75
CA VAL A 164 3.73 -12.51 -8.31
C VAL A 164 3.46 -11.09 -7.86
N VAL A 165 4.39 -10.53 -7.08
CA VAL A 165 4.30 -9.19 -6.52
C VAL A 165 5.37 -8.34 -7.15
N THR A 166 5.00 -7.22 -7.77
CA THR A 166 5.93 -6.30 -8.45
C THR A 166 5.95 -4.94 -7.78
N TYR A 167 7.11 -4.29 -7.84
CA TYR A 167 7.42 -3.07 -7.13
C TYR A 167 7.91 -1.96 -8.07
N SER A 168 7.49 -0.74 -7.78
CA SER A 168 7.97 0.46 -8.47
C SER A 168 7.79 1.70 -7.59
N ASP A 169 8.22 2.86 -8.11
CA ASP A 169 8.13 4.15 -7.43
C ASP A 169 8.83 4.14 -6.05
N TRP A 170 9.97 3.43 -5.94
CA TRP A 170 10.80 3.39 -4.75
C TRP A 170 11.26 4.80 -4.37
N HIS A 171 11.10 5.14 -3.10
CA HIS A 171 11.42 6.46 -2.58
C HIS A 171 11.71 6.39 -1.10
N ARG A 172 12.41 7.38 -0.55
CA ARG A 172 12.57 7.53 0.90
C ARG A 172 11.53 8.52 1.42
N PRO A 173 10.52 8.08 2.19
CA PRO A 173 9.61 9.00 2.84
C PRO A 173 10.35 9.95 3.79
N GLU A 174 9.77 11.11 4.04
CA GLU A 174 10.32 12.05 5.03
C GLU A 174 10.38 11.39 6.41
N GLY A 175 11.51 11.52 7.11
CA GLY A 175 11.75 10.87 8.40
C GLY A 175 12.11 9.38 8.34
N ALA A 176 12.01 8.73 7.17
CA ALA A 176 12.39 7.34 7.01
C ALA A 176 13.90 7.18 6.79
N SER A 177 14.52 6.19 7.46
CA SER A 177 15.91 5.79 7.21
C SER A 177 16.06 4.86 6.01
N VAL A 178 14.95 4.27 5.53
CA VAL A 178 14.91 3.30 4.43
C VAL A 178 13.99 3.79 3.31
N GLU A 179 14.30 3.43 2.06
CA GLU A 179 13.34 3.56 0.97
C GLU A 179 12.17 2.59 1.15
N LEU A 180 11.00 2.93 0.61
CA LEU A 180 9.79 2.12 0.58
C LEU A 180 9.17 2.19 -0.83
N PRO A 181 8.44 1.14 -1.25
CA PRO A 181 7.78 1.14 -2.55
C PRO A 181 6.63 2.16 -2.58
N GLY A 182 6.48 2.85 -3.70
CA GLY A 182 5.34 3.74 -3.95
C GLY A 182 4.18 3.02 -4.64
N ARG A 183 4.47 1.90 -5.30
CA ARG A 183 3.48 1.08 -6.01
C ARG A 183 3.79 -0.39 -5.83
N ILE A 184 2.75 -1.14 -5.48
CA ILE A 184 2.79 -2.59 -5.34
C ILE A 184 1.66 -3.16 -6.21
N GLU A 185 1.97 -4.15 -7.06
CA GLU A 185 0.95 -4.94 -7.77
C GLU A 185 1.18 -6.42 -7.48
N ALA A 186 0.17 -7.08 -6.92
CA ALA A 186 0.18 -8.51 -6.62
C ALA A 186 -0.85 -9.23 -7.50
N THR A 187 -0.44 -10.32 -8.16
CA THR A 187 -1.30 -11.13 -9.03
C THR A 187 -1.20 -12.63 -8.71
N GLN A 188 -2.32 -13.33 -8.75
CA GLN A 188 -2.40 -14.79 -8.67
C GLN A 188 -3.55 -15.28 -9.56
N GLY A 189 -3.23 -15.84 -10.73
CA GLY A 189 -4.24 -16.16 -11.74
C GLY A 189 -5.03 -14.91 -12.15
N GLU A 190 -6.36 -14.95 -12.01
CA GLU A 190 -7.25 -13.81 -12.27
C GLU A 190 -7.35 -12.81 -11.09
N ALA A 191 -6.85 -13.20 -9.91
CA ALA A 191 -6.84 -12.32 -8.75
C ALA A 191 -5.74 -11.27 -8.92
N ARG A 192 -6.08 -10.01 -8.67
CA ARG A 192 -5.16 -8.88 -8.75
C ARG A 192 -5.44 -7.86 -7.67
N VAL A 193 -4.38 -7.39 -7.02
CA VAL A 193 -4.38 -6.26 -6.08
C VAL A 193 -3.36 -5.24 -6.55
N ARG A 194 -3.77 -3.98 -6.70
CA ARG A 194 -2.88 -2.85 -7.01
C ARG A 194 -2.98 -1.83 -5.91
N LEU A 195 -1.83 -1.40 -5.40
CA LEU A 195 -1.69 -0.41 -4.35
C LEU A 195 -0.81 0.73 -4.86
N VAL A 196 -1.27 1.96 -4.63
CA VAL A 196 -0.48 3.17 -4.82
C VAL A 196 -0.44 3.90 -3.50
N VAL A 197 0.77 4.03 -2.95
CA VAL A 197 1.01 4.64 -1.64
C VAL A 197 1.06 6.15 -1.77
N ASP A 198 0.21 6.84 -1.04
CA ASP A 198 0.21 8.30 -0.97
C ASP A 198 1.10 8.81 0.17
N GLN A 199 1.03 8.15 1.33
CA GLN A 199 1.76 8.53 2.53
C GLN A 199 2.17 7.29 3.32
N TRP A 200 3.36 7.38 3.90
CA TRP A 200 3.89 6.46 4.90
C TRP A 200 4.02 7.21 6.23
N GLY A 201 3.73 6.53 7.34
CA GLY A 201 4.13 6.93 8.68
C GLY A 201 4.95 5.80 9.29
N LEU A 202 6.14 6.12 9.80
CA LEU A 202 7.02 5.16 10.47
C LEU A 202 7.23 5.64 11.90
N GLU A 203 7.14 4.72 12.86
CA GLU A 203 7.26 4.98 14.30
C GLU A 203 8.31 4.06 14.95
#